data_AF-A0A8J6FXK3-F1
#
_entry.id   AF-A0A8J6FXK3-F1
#
_cell.length_a   1.000
_cell.length_b   1.000
_cell.length_c   1.000
_cell.angle_alpha   90.00
_cell.angle_beta   90.00
_cell.angle_gamma   90.00
#
_symmetry.space_group_name_H-M   'P 1'
#
loop_
_entity.id
_entity.type
_entity.pdbx_description
1 polymer ?
#
loop_
_entity_poly.entity_id
_entity_poly.type
_entity_poly.pdbx_seq_one_letter_code
_entity_poly.pdbx_strand_id
1 'polypeptide(L)'
;MALYAKATRGPQLLLVLSAIGLLAAGAPQPPNIVLLLMDDMGWGDLGVNGEPSRETPNLDRMAIEGMLFPNFYSANPLCSPSRAALLTGRLPIRNGFYTSNAHARNGMPPLTRNPAAYTPQEIMGGIPDSELLLPELLKKAGYTNKIVGKWHLGHRPQFHPLKHGFDEWFGSPNCHFGPYDNKVMPNIPVYRDWEMVGRFYEEFPINLKTGEANLTQIYLQEALEFIRTQHARQSPFFLYWAIDATHAPVYASRPFLGTSHRGRYGDAVREIDDSVGKILSLLQNLGISKNTFVFFTSDNGAALISAPKEGKFCFLSSGPRQFGLHYLQVAQSVLPPRVLEASQFQVSRQLGSIMDLFTTSLSLAGLNPPSDRVIDGLNLLPTMLQGHVMDRPIFYYRGNTLMAVTLGQYKAHFWTWTNSWEEFRQGIDFCPGQNVSGVTTHSQEEHTELPLIFHLGRDPGDRFPLSFASDEYQDALSRITPVVQQHQMSLVPGQPQLNVCNQAVMIQSCCLKKVLGLHIAGILEGMEMAVSVHSGQVDISTLVSSTKVKISVLCQGANIYLGISPHPHVNFLE
;
A
#
# COMPACT_ATOMS: atom_id res chain seq x y z
N MET A 1 -47.65 37.04 80.25
CA MET A 1 -46.73 37.98 79.58
C MET A 1 -46.63 37.55 78.12
N ALA A 2 -46.95 38.47 77.18
CA ALA A 2 -46.42 38.60 75.80
C ALA A 2 -46.36 37.34 74.89
N LEU A 3 -46.61 37.33 73.58
CA LEU A 3 -46.95 38.29 72.52
C LEU A 3 -47.20 37.41 71.26
N TYR A 4 -48.04 37.91 70.36
CA TYR A 4 -48.20 37.61 68.92
C TYR A 4 -47.16 36.69 68.22
N ALA A 5 -47.61 35.75 67.36
CA ALA A 5 -47.62 35.94 65.89
C ALA A 5 -47.93 34.65 65.06
N LYS A 6 -48.99 34.79 64.24
CA LYS A 6 -49.29 34.27 62.89
C LYS A 6 -48.52 33.09 62.24
N ALA A 7 -49.34 32.21 61.68
CA ALA A 7 -49.07 31.20 60.66
C ALA A 7 -48.53 31.74 59.32
N THR A 8 -47.76 30.92 58.59
CA THR A 8 -47.85 30.79 57.13
C THR A 8 -47.26 29.47 56.63
N ARG A 9 -47.91 28.92 55.60
CA ARG A 9 -47.67 27.67 54.87
C ARG A 9 -46.27 27.58 54.25
N GLY A 10 -45.67 26.39 54.28
CA GLY A 10 -44.53 25.98 53.45
C GLY A 10 -44.92 24.80 52.55
N PRO A 11 -44.46 24.74 51.29
CA PRO A 11 -45.04 23.90 50.25
C PRO A 11 -44.55 22.45 50.31
N GLN A 12 -45.47 21.52 50.00
CA GLN A 12 -45.15 20.15 49.61
C GLN A 12 -44.22 20.20 48.39
N LEU A 13 -42.93 19.95 48.59
CA LEU A 13 -41.98 19.83 47.49
C LEU A 13 -42.12 18.43 46.89
N LEU A 14 -42.80 18.40 45.74
CA LEU A 14 -42.82 17.31 44.78
C LEU A 14 -41.42 16.72 44.59
N LEU A 15 -41.25 15.45 44.93
CA LEU A 15 -40.10 14.63 44.55
C LEU A 15 -40.30 14.20 43.08
N VAL A 16 -40.15 15.14 42.15
CA VAL A 16 -40.16 14.86 40.70
C VAL A 16 -38.76 14.42 40.30
N LEU A 17 -38.63 13.11 40.06
CA LEU A 17 -37.81 12.49 39.02
C LEU A 17 -36.83 13.44 38.30
N SER A 18 -35.62 13.59 38.85
CA SER A 18 -34.44 14.08 38.11
C SER A 18 -33.43 12.93 37.97
N ALA A 19 -33.87 11.86 37.31
CA ALA A 19 -33.03 10.71 36.94
C ALA A 19 -33.03 10.47 35.42
N ILE A 20 -33.35 11.49 34.62
CA ILE A 20 -33.28 11.45 33.16
C ILE A 20 -32.44 12.64 32.73
N GLY A 21 -31.13 12.43 32.64
CA GLY A 21 -30.18 13.50 32.37
C GLY A 21 -28.71 13.11 32.40
N LEU A 22 -28.35 11.84 32.66
CA LEU A 22 -27.12 11.32 32.07
C LEU A 22 -27.39 11.12 30.58
N LEU A 23 -27.25 12.20 29.83
CA LEU A 23 -26.88 12.11 28.42
C LEU A 23 -25.76 11.08 28.35
N ALA A 24 -26.03 9.98 27.67
CA ALA A 24 -24.99 9.08 27.21
C ALA A 24 -23.99 9.94 26.45
N ALA A 25 -22.89 10.32 27.11
CA ALA A 25 -21.69 10.71 26.42
C ALA A 25 -21.31 9.45 25.64
N GLY A 26 -21.72 9.42 24.36
CA GLY A 26 -21.39 8.31 23.47
C GLY A 26 -19.90 8.04 23.59
N ALA A 27 -19.53 6.76 23.63
CA ALA A 27 -18.13 6.36 23.67
C ALA A 27 -17.34 7.21 22.65
N PRO A 28 -16.19 7.78 23.02
CA PRO A 28 -15.42 8.64 22.11
C PRO A 28 -15.23 7.91 20.78
N GLN A 29 -15.73 8.49 19.70
CA GLN A 29 -15.56 7.93 18.36
C GLN A 29 -14.06 7.85 18.05
N PRO A 30 -13.57 6.71 17.51
CA PRO A 30 -12.17 6.60 17.16
C PRO A 30 -11.83 7.61 16.05
N PRO A 31 -10.56 8.04 15.94
CA PRO A 31 -10.15 9.02 14.94
C PRO A 31 -10.22 8.43 13.54
N ASN A 32 -10.52 9.25 12.54
CA ASN A 32 -10.38 8.86 11.14
C ASN A 32 -8.90 8.56 10.82
N ILE A 33 -8.65 7.69 9.86
CA ILE A 33 -7.30 7.27 9.45
C ILE A 33 -7.16 7.51 7.95
N VAL A 34 -6.15 8.27 7.55
CA VAL A 34 -5.77 8.50 6.15
C VAL A 34 -4.32 8.08 5.96
N LEU A 35 -4.09 7.04 5.18
CA LEU A 35 -2.76 6.61 4.79
C LEU A 35 -2.53 7.00 3.34
N LEU A 36 -1.59 7.92 3.12
CA LEU A 36 -1.13 8.38 1.81
C LEU A 36 0.12 7.57 1.45
N LEU A 37 -0.04 6.57 0.58
CA LEU A 37 1.06 5.69 0.17
C LEU A 37 1.48 5.97 -1.27
N MET A 38 2.70 6.45 -1.44
CA MET A 38 3.29 6.77 -2.75
C MET A 38 3.99 5.57 -3.37
N ASP A 39 4.08 5.53 -4.70
CA ASP A 39 4.76 4.50 -5.47
C ASP A 39 6.09 5.05 -6.03
N ASP A 40 7.21 4.37 -5.74
CA ASP A 40 8.56 4.76 -6.18
C ASP A 40 9.01 6.19 -5.78
N MET A 41 8.60 6.69 -4.61
CA MET A 41 9.11 7.96 -4.05
C MET A 41 10.24 7.73 -3.05
N GLY A 42 11.43 8.22 -3.40
CA GLY A 42 12.64 8.13 -2.58
C GLY A 42 12.77 9.23 -1.54
N TRP A 43 13.57 8.96 -0.50
CA TRP A 43 13.75 9.82 0.68
C TRP A 43 14.03 11.30 0.37
N GLY A 44 14.81 11.63 -0.68
CA GLY A 44 15.18 13.00 -1.05
C GLY A 44 14.30 13.63 -2.15
N ASP A 45 13.07 13.17 -2.31
CA ASP A 45 12.11 13.71 -3.28
C ASP A 45 11.28 14.90 -2.74
N LEU A 46 11.29 15.13 -1.42
CA LEU A 46 10.59 16.25 -0.77
C LEU A 46 11.52 17.40 -0.41
N GLY A 47 10.99 18.62 -0.48
CA GLY A 47 11.70 19.84 -0.14
C GLY A 47 12.25 19.83 1.29
N VAL A 48 11.43 19.43 2.26
CA VAL A 48 11.82 19.28 3.68
C VAL A 48 12.91 18.23 3.89
N ASN A 49 13.02 17.23 3.00
CA ASN A 49 14.08 16.22 2.98
C ASN A 49 15.31 16.65 2.17
N GLY A 50 15.35 17.88 1.67
CA GLY A 50 16.53 18.47 1.02
C GLY A 50 16.50 18.48 -0.51
N GLU A 51 15.37 18.14 -1.14
CA GLU A 51 15.18 18.24 -2.60
C GLU A 51 15.49 19.67 -3.10
N PRO A 52 16.51 19.89 -3.95
CA PRO A 52 17.01 21.24 -4.25
C PRO A 52 16.03 22.21 -4.92
N SER A 53 15.09 21.72 -5.73
CA SER A 53 14.08 22.55 -6.40
C SER A 53 12.93 22.96 -5.47
N ARG A 54 12.77 22.32 -4.29
CA ARG A 54 11.80 22.68 -3.24
C ARG A 54 10.36 22.79 -3.77
N GLU A 55 9.90 21.76 -4.47
CA GLU A 55 8.64 21.79 -5.23
C GLU A 55 7.45 21.11 -4.52
N THR A 56 7.57 20.80 -3.22
CA THR A 56 6.54 20.11 -2.43
C THR A 56 6.02 20.97 -1.26
N PRO A 57 5.46 22.16 -1.52
CA PRO A 57 5.09 23.10 -0.45
C PRO A 57 4.01 22.58 0.51
N ASN A 58 3.09 21.72 0.06
CA ASN A 58 2.03 21.19 0.93
C ASN A 58 2.55 20.07 1.82
N LEU A 59 3.41 19.19 1.32
CA LEU A 59 4.08 18.16 2.10
C LEU A 59 5.12 18.76 3.05
N ASP A 60 5.82 19.82 2.65
CA ASP A 60 6.71 20.56 3.55
C ASP A 60 5.91 21.19 4.69
N ARG A 61 4.73 21.77 4.40
CA ARG A 61 3.81 22.27 5.43
C ARG A 61 3.27 21.15 6.32
N MET A 62 2.88 20.02 5.74
CA MET A 62 2.44 18.82 6.47
C MET A 62 3.50 18.37 7.48
N ALA A 63 4.79 18.39 7.10
CA ALA A 63 5.86 18.08 8.02
C ALA A 63 5.99 19.12 9.15
N ILE A 64 5.90 20.42 8.83
CA ILE A 64 5.95 21.54 9.80
C ILE A 64 4.81 21.46 10.83
N GLU A 65 3.61 21.12 10.38
CA GLU A 65 2.39 20.99 11.21
C GLU A 65 2.32 19.65 11.96
N GLY A 66 3.31 18.76 11.77
CA GLY A 66 3.29 17.41 12.31
C GLY A 66 4.67 16.92 12.76
N MET A 67 4.94 15.66 12.43
CA MET A 67 6.18 14.96 12.80
C MET A 67 6.85 14.34 11.57
N LEU A 68 8.14 14.62 11.41
CA LEU A 68 8.99 14.06 10.36
C LEU A 68 9.82 12.87 10.90
N PHE A 69 9.89 11.79 10.13
CA PHE A 69 10.68 10.60 10.47
C PHE A 69 11.85 10.42 9.48
N PRO A 70 13.05 10.96 9.79
CA PRO A 70 14.24 10.75 8.95
C PRO A 70 14.69 9.29 8.83
N ASN A 71 14.27 8.41 9.75
CA ASN A 71 14.70 7.02 9.85
C ASN A 71 13.52 6.04 9.71
N PHE A 72 12.77 6.13 8.61
CA PHE A 72 11.62 5.25 8.34
C PHE A 72 11.87 4.35 7.12
N TYR A 73 11.48 3.09 7.23
CA TYR A 73 11.86 2.05 6.28
C TYR A 73 10.65 1.27 5.76
N SER A 74 10.72 0.90 4.49
CA SER A 74 9.86 -0.14 3.94
C SER A 74 10.15 -1.51 4.55
N ALA A 75 9.27 -2.46 4.29
CA ALA A 75 9.50 -3.88 4.54
C ALA A 75 10.13 -4.62 3.33
N ASN A 76 10.08 -4.02 2.13
CA ASN A 76 10.65 -4.62 0.93
C ASN A 76 11.14 -3.55 -0.07
N PRO A 77 11.98 -3.92 -1.05
CA PRO A 77 12.53 -2.98 -2.02
C PRO A 77 11.64 -2.85 -3.27
N LEU A 78 10.43 -3.46 -3.26
CA LEU A 78 9.46 -3.47 -4.35
C LEU A 78 8.01 -3.31 -3.84
N CYS A 79 7.12 -2.89 -4.73
CA CYS A 79 5.75 -2.48 -4.42
C CYS A 79 4.91 -3.56 -3.70
N SER A 80 4.65 -4.74 -4.31
CA SER A 80 3.67 -5.72 -3.78
C SER A 80 4.03 -6.22 -2.38
N PRO A 81 5.28 -6.66 -2.11
CA PRO A 81 5.62 -7.14 -0.78
C PRO A 81 5.54 -6.05 0.29
N SER A 82 5.90 -4.81 -0.04
CA SER A 82 5.79 -3.67 0.88
C SER A 82 4.35 -3.30 1.21
N ARG A 83 3.46 -3.31 0.21
CA ARG A 83 2.01 -3.09 0.39
C ARG A 83 1.38 -4.20 1.22
N ALA A 84 1.77 -5.45 0.99
CA ALA A 84 1.33 -6.58 1.80
C ALA A 84 1.79 -6.43 3.26
N ALA A 85 3.03 -5.98 3.48
CA ALA A 85 3.56 -5.74 4.81
C ALA A 85 2.86 -4.60 5.55
N LEU A 86 2.52 -3.50 4.86
CA LEU A 86 1.71 -2.41 5.44
C LEU A 86 0.37 -2.95 5.93
N LEU A 87 -0.34 -3.71 5.08
CA LEU A 87 -1.72 -4.11 5.37
C LEU A 87 -1.82 -5.28 6.35
N THR A 88 -0.75 -6.04 6.58
CA THR A 88 -0.71 -7.17 7.52
C THR A 88 0.08 -6.88 8.80
N GLY A 89 0.89 -5.81 8.82
CA GLY A 89 1.85 -5.55 9.89
C GLY A 89 2.94 -6.61 10.00
N ARG A 90 3.18 -7.38 8.93
CA ARG A 90 4.02 -8.59 8.90
C ARG A 90 5.01 -8.54 7.74
N LEU A 91 6.22 -9.02 7.98
CA LEU A 91 7.24 -9.12 6.94
C LEU A 91 6.76 -9.98 5.76
N PRO A 92 7.21 -9.71 4.52
CA PRO A 92 6.82 -10.49 3.35
C PRO A 92 7.12 -11.98 3.44
N ILE A 93 8.22 -12.34 4.12
CA ILE A 93 8.58 -13.74 4.40
C ILE A 93 7.52 -14.47 5.25
N ARG A 94 6.72 -13.74 6.04
CA ARG A 94 5.64 -14.30 6.87
C ARG A 94 4.30 -14.31 6.16
N ASN A 95 3.97 -13.24 5.44
CA ASN A 95 2.68 -13.10 4.74
C ASN A 95 2.64 -13.77 3.35
N GLY A 96 3.78 -14.30 2.88
CA GLY A 96 3.88 -15.07 1.64
C GLY A 96 4.20 -14.25 0.39
N PHE A 97 4.38 -12.93 0.49
CA PHE A 97 4.76 -12.07 -0.64
C PHE A 97 6.25 -12.12 -0.97
N TYR A 98 6.75 -13.32 -1.27
CA TYR A 98 8.09 -13.54 -1.74
C TYR A 98 8.13 -14.73 -2.70
N THR A 99 9.25 -14.89 -3.40
CA THR A 99 9.51 -16.07 -4.23
C THR A 99 10.61 -16.92 -3.61
N SER A 100 10.49 -18.24 -3.78
CA SER A 100 11.53 -19.22 -3.47
C SER A 100 12.13 -19.86 -4.72
N ASN A 101 11.76 -19.39 -5.91
CA ASN A 101 12.28 -19.91 -7.18
C ASN A 101 13.81 -19.73 -7.30
N ALA A 102 14.37 -18.71 -6.65
CA ALA A 102 15.80 -18.58 -6.40
C ALA A 102 16.07 -17.64 -5.21
N HIS A 103 17.26 -17.75 -4.62
CA HIS A 103 17.67 -16.94 -3.48
C HIS A 103 17.77 -15.44 -3.81
N ALA A 104 17.40 -14.63 -2.83
CA ALA A 104 17.48 -13.18 -2.87
C ALA A 104 16.77 -12.52 -4.08
N ARG A 105 15.67 -13.10 -4.60
CA ARG A 105 15.01 -12.59 -5.83
C ARG A 105 13.85 -11.65 -5.57
N ASN A 106 13.82 -10.59 -6.39
CA ASN A 106 12.71 -9.66 -6.51
C ASN A 106 12.04 -9.68 -7.91
N GLY A 107 12.75 -10.18 -8.93
CA GLY A 107 12.30 -10.39 -10.32
C GLY A 107 11.68 -9.17 -11.04
N MET A 108 12.22 -8.77 -12.19
CA MET A 108 11.66 -7.70 -13.03
C MET A 108 11.37 -8.23 -14.46
N PRO A 109 10.12 -8.59 -14.78
CA PRO A 109 9.63 -8.78 -16.14
C PRO A 109 9.42 -7.41 -16.82
N PRO A 110 9.51 -7.31 -18.16
CA PRO A 110 9.70 -8.39 -19.13
C PRO A 110 11.19 -8.67 -19.45
N LEU A 111 12.12 -8.04 -18.74
CA LEU A 111 13.54 -8.01 -19.11
C LEU A 111 14.33 -9.26 -18.68
N THR A 112 13.75 -10.14 -17.86
CA THR A 112 14.39 -11.39 -17.46
C THR A 112 13.48 -12.59 -17.70
N ARG A 113 14.07 -13.75 -18.02
CA ARG A 113 13.37 -15.05 -18.16
C ARG A 113 12.85 -15.61 -16.82
N ASN A 114 13.06 -14.90 -15.71
CA ASN A 114 12.72 -15.35 -14.37
C ASN A 114 11.47 -14.61 -13.86
N PRO A 115 10.56 -15.29 -13.16
CA PRO A 115 9.33 -14.68 -12.67
C PRO A 115 9.58 -13.55 -11.69
N ALA A 116 8.77 -12.50 -11.81
CA ALA A 116 8.71 -11.39 -10.87
C ALA A 116 8.37 -11.85 -9.45
N ALA A 117 9.04 -11.31 -8.43
CA ALA A 117 8.58 -11.41 -7.04
C ALA A 117 7.76 -10.16 -6.66
N TYR A 118 6.83 -9.79 -7.55
CA TYR A 118 5.68 -8.91 -7.29
C TYR A 118 4.43 -9.59 -7.88
N THR A 119 3.28 -8.91 -7.96
CA THR A 119 2.03 -9.45 -8.53
C THR A 119 1.75 -8.92 -9.96
N PRO A 120 2.45 -9.39 -11.02
CA PRO A 120 2.15 -9.04 -12.41
C PRO A 120 0.81 -9.65 -12.87
N GLN A 121 0.37 -9.33 -14.09
CA GLN A 121 -0.95 -9.79 -14.60
C GLN A 121 -1.05 -11.32 -14.71
N GLU A 122 0.07 -12.01 -14.90
CA GLU A 122 0.14 -13.46 -15.02
C GLU A 122 0.27 -14.19 -13.68
N ILE A 123 0.32 -13.49 -12.54
CA ILE A 123 0.54 -14.16 -11.25
C ILE A 123 -0.64 -15.04 -10.84
N MET A 124 -0.36 -16.25 -10.34
CA MET A 124 -1.40 -17.15 -9.85
C MET A 124 -1.80 -16.89 -8.40
N GLY A 125 -0.82 -16.50 -7.57
CA GLY A 125 -1.02 -16.21 -6.14
C GLY A 125 -1.41 -14.77 -5.86
N GLY A 126 -1.52 -14.45 -4.58
CA GLY A 126 -1.95 -13.15 -4.06
C GLY A 126 -2.10 -13.23 -2.55
N ILE A 127 -2.72 -12.23 -1.93
CA ILE A 127 -2.94 -12.21 -0.48
C ILE A 127 -3.82 -13.40 -0.04
N PRO A 128 -3.34 -14.31 0.83
CA PRO A 128 -4.11 -15.47 1.23
C PRO A 128 -5.16 -15.11 2.27
N ASP A 129 -6.29 -15.83 2.27
CA ASP A 129 -7.39 -15.65 3.23
C ASP A 129 -6.98 -15.86 4.70
N SER A 130 -5.82 -16.47 4.94
CA SER A 130 -5.27 -16.63 6.29
C SER A 130 -4.67 -15.35 6.87
N GLU A 131 -4.27 -14.39 6.03
CA GLU A 131 -3.78 -13.09 6.49
C GLU A 131 -4.95 -12.19 6.88
N LEU A 132 -4.78 -11.41 7.94
CA LEU A 132 -5.80 -10.48 8.43
C LEU A 132 -5.37 -9.06 8.09
N LEU A 133 -6.09 -8.42 7.19
CA LEU A 133 -5.73 -7.08 6.74
C LEU A 133 -6.26 -6.00 7.69
N LEU A 134 -5.54 -4.87 7.75
CA LEU A 134 -5.91 -3.69 8.50
C LEU A 134 -7.40 -3.29 8.35
N PRO A 135 -7.96 -3.13 7.14
CA PRO A 135 -9.37 -2.75 6.98
C PRO A 135 -10.34 -3.81 7.55
N GLU A 136 -10.04 -5.11 7.48
CA GLU A 136 -10.89 -6.15 8.09
C GLU A 136 -10.96 -6.01 9.60
N LEU A 137 -9.83 -5.67 10.22
CA LEU A 137 -9.75 -5.46 11.66
C LEU A 137 -10.42 -4.14 12.06
N LEU A 138 -10.21 -3.05 11.30
CA LEU A 138 -10.83 -1.75 11.55
C LEU A 138 -12.36 -1.79 11.47
N LYS A 139 -12.94 -2.69 10.66
CA LYS A 139 -14.40 -2.93 10.67
C LYS A 139 -14.96 -3.27 12.05
N LYS A 140 -14.18 -3.94 12.91
CA LYS A 140 -14.58 -4.26 14.29
C LYS A 140 -14.76 -3.02 15.17
N ALA A 141 -14.12 -1.91 14.80
CA ALA A 141 -14.28 -0.60 15.43
C ALA A 141 -15.25 0.33 14.66
N GLY A 142 -16.01 -0.21 13.71
CA GLY A 142 -17.05 0.53 12.98
C GLY A 142 -16.54 1.41 11.83
N TYR A 143 -15.29 1.21 11.38
CA TYR A 143 -14.75 1.96 10.25
C TYR A 143 -15.42 1.57 8.94
N THR A 144 -15.68 2.58 8.10
CA THR A 144 -15.87 2.37 6.66
C THR A 144 -14.54 2.57 5.94
N ASN A 145 -14.16 1.62 5.09
CA ASN A 145 -12.83 1.55 4.50
C ASN A 145 -12.88 1.75 2.99
N LYS A 146 -12.07 2.66 2.45
CA LYS A 146 -11.89 2.84 1.00
C LYS A 146 -10.44 2.77 0.60
N ILE A 147 -10.17 2.02 -0.46
CA ILE A 147 -8.91 2.10 -1.20
C ILE A 147 -9.09 2.96 -2.46
N VAL A 148 -8.15 3.86 -2.71
CA VAL A 148 -8.07 4.62 -3.95
C VAL A 148 -6.69 4.41 -4.56
N GLY A 149 -6.64 3.96 -5.81
CA GLY A 149 -5.40 3.68 -6.54
C GLY A 149 -5.02 2.19 -6.57
N LYS A 150 -3.71 1.93 -6.55
CA LYS A 150 -3.09 0.64 -6.87
C LYS A 150 -3.18 -0.34 -5.70
N TRP A 151 -3.71 -1.54 -5.97
CA TRP A 151 -3.85 -2.61 -4.99
C TRP A 151 -2.57 -3.45 -4.86
N HIS A 152 -2.20 -4.17 -5.93
CA HIS A 152 -0.95 -4.94 -6.04
C HIS A 152 -0.78 -6.11 -5.04
N LEU A 153 -1.89 -6.67 -4.55
CA LEU A 153 -1.94 -7.86 -3.68
C LEU A 153 -2.58 -9.08 -4.38
N GLY A 154 -2.58 -9.08 -5.71
CA GLY A 154 -3.20 -10.11 -6.56
C GLY A 154 -4.43 -9.59 -7.30
N HIS A 155 -4.57 -9.96 -8.58
CA HIS A 155 -5.65 -9.46 -9.44
C HIS A 155 -6.82 -10.44 -9.62
N ARG A 156 -6.61 -11.71 -9.27
CA ARG A 156 -7.64 -12.76 -9.41
C ARG A 156 -8.80 -12.52 -8.43
N PRO A 157 -10.03 -12.99 -8.73
CA PRO A 157 -11.24 -12.65 -7.97
C PRO A 157 -11.16 -12.90 -6.46
N GLN A 158 -10.42 -13.93 -6.02
CA GLN A 158 -10.24 -14.25 -4.61
C GLN A 158 -9.37 -13.23 -3.85
N PHE A 159 -8.51 -12.49 -4.55
CA PHE A 159 -7.60 -11.48 -3.98
C PHE A 159 -8.16 -10.05 -4.05
N HIS A 160 -9.41 -9.90 -4.48
CA HIS A 160 -10.06 -8.60 -4.68
C HIS A 160 -10.15 -7.81 -3.37
N PRO A 161 -9.82 -6.49 -3.32
CA PRO A 161 -9.74 -5.74 -2.07
C PRO A 161 -11.04 -5.73 -1.25
N LEU A 162 -12.21 -5.76 -1.90
CA LEU A 162 -13.51 -5.84 -1.20
C LEU A 162 -13.77 -7.20 -0.51
N LYS A 163 -13.02 -8.26 -0.85
CA LYS A 163 -13.02 -9.51 -0.06
C LYS A 163 -12.13 -9.42 1.19
N HIS A 164 -11.20 -8.47 1.21
CA HIS A 164 -10.16 -8.32 2.22
C HIS A 164 -10.35 -7.03 3.01
N GLY A 165 -11.60 -6.72 3.37
CA GLY A 165 -11.95 -5.70 4.35
C GLY A 165 -12.28 -4.31 3.83
N PHE A 166 -11.93 -3.96 2.59
CA PHE A 166 -12.38 -2.68 2.01
C PHE A 166 -13.88 -2.72 1.68
N ASP A 167 -14.56 -1.58 1.81
CA ASP A 167 -15.97 -1.41 1.47
C ASP A 167 -16.14 -0.78 0.08
N GLU A 168 -15.24 0.13 -0.27
CA GLU A 168 -15.21 0.83 -1.55
C GLU A 168 -13.82 0.74 -2.20
N TRP A 169 -13.79 0.71 -3.53
CA TRP A 169 -12.55 0.80 -4.29
C TRP A 169 -12.72 1.63 -5.55
N PHE A 170 -11.74 2.49 -5.83
CA PHE A 170 -11.51 2.97 -7.19
C PHE A 170 -10.03 2.88 -7.54
N GLY A 171 -9.66 2.08 -8.54
CA GLY A 171 -8.25 1.93 -8.92
C GLY A 171 -7.93 0.62 -9.63
N SER A 172 -6.67 0.21 -9.64
CA SER A 172 -6.21 -0.93 -10.45
C SER A 172 -5.58 -2.05 -9.60
N PRO A 173 -5.80 -3.34 -9.94
CA PRO A 173 -5.13 -4.44 -9.26
C PRO A 173 -3.62 -4.51 -9.54
N ASN A 174 -3.15 -3.93 -10.65
CA ASN A 174 -1.77 -4.00 -11.13
C ASN A 174 -1.18 -2.59 -11.35
N CYS A 175 0.01 -2.51 -11.95
CA CYS A 175 0.61 -1.23 -12.38
C CYS A 175 -0.15 -0.62 -13.58
N HIS A 176 0.23 0.58 -14.00
CA HIS A 176 -0.38 1.25 -15.16
C HIS A 176 0.44 1.11 -16.46
N PHE A 177 1.26 0.07 -16.60
CA PHE A 177 2.10 -0.13 -17.79
C PHE A 177 1.27 -0.53 -19.03
N GLY A 178 1.73 -0.12 -20.22
CA GLY A 178 1.09 -0.37 -21.52
C GLY A 178 1.52 0.68 -22.57
N PRO A 179 0.78 0.88 -23.66
CA PRO A 179 -0.38 0.09 -24.09
C PRO A 179 0.04 -1.32 -24.52
N TYR A 180 -0.79 -2.31 -24.21
CA TYR A 180 -0.64 -3.68 -24.71
C TYR A 180 -1.50 -3.93 -25.96
N ASP A 181 -1.24 -5.04 -26.64
CA ASP A 181 -1.86 -5.38 -27.93
C ASP A 181 -3.28 -5.98 -27.79
N ASN A 182 -3.75 -6.24 -26.57
CA ASN A 182 -5.00 -6.92 -26.25
C ASN A 182 -5.15 -8.32 -26.88
N LYS A 183 -4.04 -8.94 -27.32
CA LYS A 183 -3.98 -10.29 -27.88
C LYS A 183 -3.16 -11.21 -26.99
N VAL A 184 -1.92 -10.81 -26.71
CA VAL A 184 -1.00 -11.55 -25.84
C VAL A 184 -1.17 -11.09 -24.39
N MET A 185 -1.28 -9.78 -24.20
CA MET A 185 -1.46 -9.17 -22.89
C MET A 185 -2.59 -8.14 -22.99
N PRO A 186 -3.59 -8.18 -22.10
CA PRO A 186 -4.64 -7.17 -22.08
C PRO A 186 -4.13 -5.89 -21.41
N ASN A 187 -4.65 -4.75 -21.86
CA ASN A 187 -4.55 -3.49 -21.12
C ASN A 187 -5.09 -3.66 -19.70
N ILE A 188 -4.40 -3.07 -18.74
CA ILE A 188 -4.68 -3.32 -17.32
C ILE A 188 -5.99 -2.64 -16.91
N PRO A 189 -6.87 -3.34 -16.16
CA PRO A 189 -8.18 -2.81 -15.80
C PRO A 189 -8.15 -1.79 -14.65
N VAL A 190 -9.16 -0.92 -14.64
CA VAL A 190 -9.52 -0.02 -13.55
C VAL A 190 -10.90 -0.40 -13.05
N TYR A 191 -11.05 -0.52 -11.74
CA TYR A 191 -12.24 -0.97 -11.04
C TYR A 191 -12.93 0.20 -10.33
N ARG A 192 -14.26 0.09 -10.26
CA ARG A 192 -15.08 0.70 -9.22
C ARG A 192 -15.75 -0.43 -8.46
N ASP A 193 -15.42 -0.53 -7.19
CA ASP A 193 -15.86 -1.60 -6.29
C ASP A 193 -15.59 -2.97 -6.91
N TRP A 194 -16.63 -3.77 -7.17
CA TRP A 194 -16.51 -5.13 -7.70
C TRP A 194 -16.25 -5.21 -9.20
N GLU A 195 -16.53 -4.14 -9.95
CA GLU A 195 -16.59 -4.19 -11.40
C GLU A 195 -15.54 -3.30 -12.07
N MET A 196 -14.99 -3.81 -13.17
CA MET A 196 -14.15 -3.03 -14.05
C MET A 196 -14.97 -1.96 -14.74
N VAL A 197 -14.52 -0.71 -14.67
CA VAL A 197 -15.13 0.45 -15.34
C VAL A 197 -14.39 0.89 -16.60
N GLY A 198 -13.24 0.30 -16.86
CA GLY A 198 -12.44 0.53 -18.07
C GLY A 198 -11.03 -0.01 -17.93
N ARG A 199 -10.16 0.32 -18.88
CA ARG A 199 -8.74 -0.07 -18.87
C ARG A 199 -7.84 1.14 -19.08
N PHE A 200 -6.61 1.04 -18.59
CA PHE A 200 -5.56 1.99 -18.94
C PHE A 200 -5.32 1.98 -20.45
N TYR A 201 -4.97 3.14 -21.01
CA TYR A 201 -4.80 3.38 -22.46
C TYR A 201 -6.08 3.20 -23.30
N GLU A 202 -7.23 2.95 -22.67
CA GLU A 202 -8.56 2.91 -23.28
C GLU A 202 -9.44 4.00 -22.66
N GLU A 203 -10.35 3.66 -21.74
CA GLU A 203 -11.18 4.64 -21.02
C GLU A 203 -10.34 5.54 -20.10
N PHE A 204 -9.17 5.07 -19.67
CA PHE A 204 -8.22 5.80 -18.84
C PHE A 204 -6.94 6.08 -19.63
N PRO A 205 -6.92 7.11 -20.50
CA PRO A 205 -5.79 7.37 -21.38
C PRO A 205 -4.55 7.84 -20.61
N ILE A 206 -3.39 7.28 -20.96
CA ILE A 206 -2.06 7.73 -20.55
C ILE A 206 -1.26 7.98 -21.81
N ASN A 207 -0.98 9.24 -22.13
CA ASN A 207 -0.23 9.59 -23.33
C ASN A 207 1.27 9.51 -23.06
N LEU A 208 1.92 8.42 -23.46
CA LEU A 208 3.36 8.20 -23.23
C LEU A 208 4.26 9.27 -23.89
N LYS A 209 3.79 9.93 -24.95
CA LYS A 209 4.58 10.97 -25.64
C LYS A 209 4.64 12.24 -24.80
N THR A 210 3.50 12.68 -24.26
CA THR A 210 3.40 13.93 -23.50
C THR A 210 3.58 13.72 -21.99
N GLY A 211 3.23 12.55 -21.47
CA GLY A 211 3.05 12.29 -20.03
C GLY A 211 1.66 12.64 -19.51
N GLU A 212 0.71 13.00 -20.38
CA GLU A 212 -0.62 13.46 -19.97
C GLU A 212 -1.52 12.30 -19.53
N ALA A 213 -2.02 12.36 -18.29
CA ALA A 213 -3.12 11.53 -17.79
C ALA A 213 -3.85 12.23 -16.63
N ASN A 214 -5.17 12.03 -16.53
CA ASN A 214 -5.99 12.68 -15.49
C ASN A 214 -6.17 11.84 -14.21
N LEU A 215 -5.48 10.70 -14.10
CA LEU A 215 -5.70 9.73 -13.03
C LEU A 215 -5.51 10.30 -11.63
N THR A 216 -4.50 11.14 -11.40
CA THR A 216 -4.28 11.77 -10.09
C THR A 216 -5.43 12.68 -9.68
N GLN A 217 -6.01 13.44 -10.62
CA GLN A 217 -7.20 14.26 -10.36
C GLN A 217 -8.43 13.39 -10.04
N ILE A 218 -8.60 12.26 -10.73
CA ILE A 218 -9.68 11.31 -10.43
C ILE A 218 -9.49 10.71 -9.03
N TYR A 219 -8.28 10.28 -8.69
CA TYR A 219 -7.96 9.74 -7.36
C TYR A 219 -8.13 10.78 -6.25
N LEU A 220 -7.79 12.04 -6.51
CA LEU A 220 -8.09 13.14 -5.59
C LEU A 220 -9.60 13.26 -5.38
N GLN A 221 -10.40 13.30 -6.45
CA GLN A 221 -11.85 13.46 -6.34
C GLN A 221 -12.51 12.30 -5.57
N GLU A 222 -12.08 11.05 -5.81
CA GLU A 222 -12.56 9.87 -5.07
C GLU A 222 -12.27 9.96 -3.57
N ALA A 223 -11.10 10.49 -3.18
CA ALA A 223 -10.74 10.72 -1.79
C ALA A 223 -11.60 11.83 -1.15
N LEU A 224 -11.74 12.97 -1.82
CA LEU A 224 -12.53 14.10 -1.31
C LEU A 224 -14.00 13.72 -1.12
N GLU A 225 -14.58 12.99 -2.08
CA GLU A 225 -15.98 12.56 -2.03
C GLU A 225 -16.22 11.55 -0.90
N PHE A 226 -15.31 10.59 -0.74
CA PHE A 226 -15.38 9.63 0.35
C PHE A 226 -15.34 10.33 1.72
N ILE A 227 -14.38 11.25 1.92
CA ILE A 227 -14.26 12.01 3.18
C ILE A 227 -15.56 12.78 3.47
N ARG A 228 -16.14 13.49 2.48
CA ARG A 228 -17.42 14.21 2.66
C ARG A 228 -18.55 13.27 3.03
N THR A 229 -18.65 12.13 2.34
CA THR A 229 -19.70 11.14 2.58
C THR A 229 -19.64 10.56 3.99
N GLN A 230 -18.46 10.14 4.44
CA GLN A 230 -18.31 9.56 5.78
C GLN A 230 -18.49 10.60 6.89
N HIS A 231 -18.02 11.83 6.66
CA HIS A 231 -18.30 12.95 7.57
C HIS A 231 -19.81 13.19 7.74
N ALA A 232 -20.57 13.23 6.64
CA ALA A 232 -22.02 13.41 6.67
C ALA A 232 -22.75 12.27 7.40
N ARG A 233 -22.20 11.04 7.35
CA ARG A 233 -22.71 9.86 8.06
C ARG A 233 -22.27 9.79 9.53
N GLN A 234 -21.36 10.65 9.95
CA GLN A 234 -20.76 10.64 11.29
C GLN A 234 -20.10 9.29 11.65
N SER A 235 -19.57 8.59 10.65
CA SER A 235 -18.86 7.32 10.82
C SER A 235 -17.35 7.54 10.75
N PRO A 236 -16.55 6.84 11.57
CA PRO A 236 -15.10 6.82 11.40
C PRO A 236 -14.74 6.19 10.06
N PHE A 237 -13.73 6.74 9.39
CA PHE A 237 -13.32 6.25 8.08
C PHE A 237 -11.83 5.93 8.02
N PHE A 238 -11.51 4.96 7.18
CA PHE A 238 -10.15 4.62 6.78
C PHE A 238 -10.01 4.82 5.28
N LEU A 239 -9.17 5.77 4.89
CA LEU A 239 -8.80 6.02 3.50
C LEU A 239 -7.37 5.53 3.26
N TYR A 240 -7.22 4.54 2.39
CA TYR A 240 -5.94 4.10 1.86
C TYR A 240 -5.76 4.69 0.46
N TRP A 241 -5.05 5.81 0.38
CA TRP A 241 -4.81 6.55 -0.86
C TRP A 241 -3.44 6.15 -1.42
N ALA A 242 -3.46 5.13 -2.29
CA ALA A 242 -2.30 4.41 -2.78
C ALA A 242 -2.05 4.71 -4.27
N ILE A 243 -1.77 5.97 -4.58
CA ILE A 243 -1.57 6.47 -5.94
C ILE A 243 -0.20 6.07 -6.51
N ASP A 244 -0.06 6.12 -7.84
CA ASP A 244 1.09 5.57 -8.54
C ASP A 244 1.63 6.45 -9.69
N ALA A 245 1.28 7.74 -9.75
CA ALA A 245 1.71 8.62 -10.84
C ALA A 245 3.23 8.81 -10.98
N THR A 246 3.98 8.58 -9.89
CA THR A 246 5.45 8.65 -9.84
C THR A 246 6.14 7.35 -10.24
N HIS A 247 5.40 6.24 -10.35
CA HIS A 247 5.93 4.98 -10.91
C HIS A 247 5.98 5.09 -12.43
N ALA A 248 6.98 4.48 -13.07
CA ALA A 248 7.12 4.55 -14.52
C ALA A 248 6.07 3.67 -15.25
N PRO A 249 5.50 4.11 -16.39
CA PRO A 249 5.71 5.39 -17.05
C PRO A 249 5.00 6.55 -16.34
N VAL A 250 5.77 7.52 -15.88
CA VAL A 250 5.27 8.65 -15.09
C VAL A 250 4.23 9.46 -15.88
N TYR A 251 3.19 9.92 -15.20
CA TYR A 251 2.19 10.80 -15.78
C TYR A 251 1.79 11.96 -14.84
N ALA A 252 1.25 13.02 -15.43
CA ALA A 252 0.60 14.11 -14.70
C ALA A 252 -0.55 14.69 -15.55
N SER A 253 -1.51 15.36 -14.91
CA SER A 253 -2.55 16.06 -15.65
C SER A 253 -2.01 17.31 -16.33
N ARG A 254 -2.68 17.74 -17.40
CA ARG A 254 -2.23 18.82 -18.29
C ARG A 254 -1.77 20.11 -17.57
N PRO A 255 -2.42 20.61 -16.50
CA PRO A 255 -1.97 21.81 -15.80
C PRO A 255 -0.60 21.69 -15.12
N PHE A 256 -0.14 20.48 -14.81
CA PHE A 256 1.12 20.22 -14.11
C PHE A 256 2.27 19.87 -15.05
N LEU A 257 2.00 19.48 -16.29
CA LEU A 257 3.03 19.12 -17.27
C LEU A 257 3.94 20.31 -17.59
N GLY A 258 5.26 20.09 -17.49
CA GLY A 258 6.30 21.09 -17.76
C GLY A 258 6.42 22.17 -16.69
N THR A 259 5.86 21.96 -15.48
CA THR A 259 5.90 22.95 -14.39
C THR A 259 7.03 22.70 -13.39
N SER A 260 7.59 21.50 -13.39
CA SER A 260 8.71 21.12 -12.52
C SER A 260 10.07 21.27 -13.21
N HIS A 261 11.07 21.70 -12.44
CA HIS A 261 12.48 21.69 -12.83
C HIS A 261 13.08 20.27 -12.88
N ARG A 262 12.36 19.26 -12.38
CA ARG A 262 12.77 17.85 -12.33
C ARG A 262 12.14 17.01 -13.45
N GLY A 263 11.61 17.68 -14.48
CA GLY A 263 10.95 17.03 -15.62
C GLY A 263 9.65 16.31 -15.21
N ARG A 264 9.26 15.31 -15.99
CA ARG A 264 7.96 14.64 -15.86
C ARG A 264 7.75 14.01 -14.47
N TYR A 265 8.78 13.40 -13.89
CA TYR A 265 8.74 12.90 -12.51
C TYR A 265 8.34 13.98 -11.51
N GLY A 266 8.96 15.17 -11.63
CA GLY A 266 8.61 16.28 -10.76
C GLY A 266 7.24 16.89 -11.04
N ASP A 267 6.76 16.87 -12.30
CA ASP A 267 5.39 17.29 -12.62
C ASP A 267 4.37 16.43 -11.86
N ALA A 268 4.58 15.10 -11.83
CA ALA A 268 3.76 14.18 -11.05
C ALA A 268 3.87 14.45 -9.54
N VAL A 269 5.09 14.64 -9.00
CA VAL A 269 5.30 14.98 -7.59
C VAL A 269 4.58 16.27 -7.20
N ARG A 270 4.61 17.31 -8.04
CA ARG A 270 3.90 18.57 -7.80
C ARG A 270 2.38 18.40 -7.78
N GLU A 271 1.84 17.57 -8.67
CA GLU A 271 0.40 17.27 -8.70
C GLU A 271 -0.07 16.47 -7.48
N ILE A 272 0.76 15.53 -7.03
CA ILE A 272 0.53 14.77 -5.81
C ILE A 272 0.56 15.69 -4.59
N ASP A 273 1.57 16.55 -4.48
CA ASP A 273 1.69 17.53 -3.40
C ASP A 273 0.46 18.44 -3.31
N ASP A 274 0.02 19.00 -4.45
CA ASP A 274 -1.19 19.83 -4.52
C ASP A 274 -2.45 19.05 -4.10
N SER A 275 -2.55 17.80 -4.51
CA SER A 275 -3.66 16.90 -4.17
C SER A 275 -3.68 16.58 -2.67
N VAL A 276 -2.53 16.34 -2.04
CA VAL A 276 -2.40 16.19 -0.58
C VAL A 276 -2.82 17.48 0.12
N GLY A 277 -2.38 18.64 -0.36
CA GLY A 277 -2.80 19.95 0.15
C GLY A 277 -4.32 20.13 0.16
N LYS A 278 -5.01 19.70 -0.91
CA LYS A 278 -6.48 19.74 -1.00
C LYS A 278 -7.17 18.76 -0.05
N ILE A 279 -6.63 17.55 0.14
CA ILE A 279 -7.14 16.58 1.12
C ILE A 279 -7.03 17.16 2.54
N LEU A 280 -5.85 17.65 2.92
CA LEU A 280 -5.61 18.26 4.24
C LEU A 280 -6.51 19.48 4.47
N SER A 281 -6.66 20.34 3.45
CA SER A 281 -7.54 21.50 3.50
C SER A 281 -9.01 21.10 3.70
N LEU A 282 -9.47 20.03 3.04
CA LEU A 282 -10.83 19.52 3.25
C LEU A 282 -11.05 19.06 4.69
N LEU A 283 -10.11 18.33 5.28
CA LEU A 283 -10.20 17.89 6.68
C LEU A 283 -10.28 19.08 7.65
N GLN A 284 -9.54 20.15 7.38
CA GLN A 284 -9.59 21.40 8.15
C GLN A 284 -10.94 22.11 7.97
N ASN A 285 -11.41 22.27 6.73
CA ASN A 285 -12.67 22.94 6.40
C ASN A 285 -13.90 22.23 6.98
N LEU A 286 -13.88 20.90 7.05
CA LEU A 286 -14.93 20.10 7.70
C LEU A 286 -14.81 20.08 9.24
N GLY A 287 -13.76 20.69 9.82
CA GLY A 287 -13.54 20.71 11.26
C GLY A 287 -13.14 19.36 11.88
N ILE A 288 -12.75 18.37 11.05
CA ILE A 288 -12.41 17.01 11.49
C ILE A 288 -10.91 16.72 11.50
N SER A 289 -10.06 17.70 11.17
CA SER A 289 -8.60 17.56 11.21
C SER A 289 -8.09 17.12 12.60
N LYS A 290 -8.69 17.64 13.68
CA LYS A 290 -8.38 17.25 15.07
C LYS A 290 -8.83 15.84 15.47
N ASN A 291 -9.58 15.16 14.61
CA ASN A 291 -9.96 13.76 14.82
C ASN A 291 -9.56 12.90 13.61
N THR A 292 -8.57 13.30 12.83
CA THR A 292 -8.09 12.55 11.67
C THR A 292 -6.56 12.40 11.72
N PHE A 293 -6.09 11.17 11.76
CA PHE A 293 -4.68 10.82 11.64
C PHE A 293 -4.32 10.67 10.16
N VAL A 294 -3.30 11.41 9.72
CA VAL A 294 -2.80 11.36 8.34
C VAL A 294 -1.33 10.94 8.35
N PHE A 295 -0.99 9.86 7.66
CA PHE A 295 0.39 9.41 7.50
C PHE A 295 0.75 9.38 6.02
N PHE A 296 1.87 9.99 5.65
CA PHE A 296 2.43 9.98 4.30
C PHE A 296 3.72 9.17 4.29
N THR A 297 3.80 8.19 3.39
CA THR A 297 5.02 7.42 3.13
C THR A 297 5.04 6.89 1.70
N SER A 298 6.12 6.22 1.29
CA SER A 298 6.16 5.44 0.03
C SER A 298 6.16 3.94 0.30
N ASP A 299 6.11 3.07 -0.73
CA ASP A 299 6.21 1.61 -0.61
C ASP A 299 7.64 1.09 -0.84
N ASN A 300 8.47 1.82 -1.59
CA ASN A 300 9.91 1.62 -1.71
C ASN A 300 10.58 2.95 -2.10
N GLY A 301 11.90 2.96 -2.26
CA GLY A 301 12.64 4.12 -2.74
C GLY A 301 12.51 4.29 -4.25
N ALA A 302 13.15 5.35 -4.77
CA ALA A 302 13.04 5.76 -6.17
C ALA A 302 13.56 4.72 -7.17
N ALA A 303 12.83 4.51 -8.27
CA ALA A 303 13.25 3.65 -9.38
C ALA A 303 14.37 4.31 -10.22
N LEU A 304 15.63 4.11 -9.81
CA LEU A 304 16.80 4.74 -10.45
C LEU A 304 17.04 4.30 -11.90
N ILE A 305 16.52 3.14 -12.30
CA ILE A 305 16.54 2.69 -13.71
C ILE A 305 15.78 3.63 -14.65
N SER A 306 14.83 4.40 -14.11
CA SER A 306 13.99 5.35 -14.84
C SER A 306 14.53 6.79 -14.76
N ALA A 307 15.60 7.01 -13.98
CA ALA A 307 16.21 8.32 -13.83
C ALA A 307 17.00 8.75 -15.08
N PRO A 308 17.12 10.07 -15.37
CA PRO A 308 16.61 11.21 -14.60
C PRO A 308 15.22 11.71 -15.03
N LYS A 309 14.61 11.12 -16.08
CA LYS A 309 13.37 11.67 -16.69
C LYS A 309 12.09 11.17 -16.05
N GLU A 310 12.09 9.92 -15.59
CA GLU A 310 10.93 9.22 -15.01
C GLU A 310 11.21 8.69 -13.59
N GLY A 311 12.34 9.13 -13.01
CA GLY A 311 12.76 8.88 -11.63
C GLY A 311 13.83 9.89 -11.24
N LYS A 312 14.07 10.12 -9.95
CA LYS A 312 15.09 11.08 -9.51
C LYS A 312 16.45 10.41 -9.22
N PHE A 313 17.52 11.05 -9.68
CA PHE A 313 18.87 10.88 -9.14
C PHE A 313 19.09 11.89 -8.00
N CYS A 314 19.37 11.44 -6.78
CA CYS A 314 19.75 12.36 -5.70
C CYS A 314 20.76 11.71 -4.78
N PHE A 315 21.90 12.36 -4.56
CA PHE A 315 23.01 11.88 -3.72
C PHE A 315 22.58 11.37 -2.31
N LEU A 316 21.46 11.88 -1.77
CA LEU A 316 20.87 11.41 -0.51
C LEU A 316 19.76 10.35 -0.69
N SER A 317 18.96 10.40 -1.77
CA SER A 317 17.98 9.36 -2.13
C SER A 317 18.62 8.09 -2.67
N SER A 318 19.82 8.22 -3.23
CA SER A 318 20.46 7.22 -4.05
C SER A 318 21.82 6.83 -3.50
N GLY A 319 22.13 7.00 -2.22
CA GLY A 319 23.39 6.42 -1.70
C GLY A 319 23.40 4.89 -1.85
N PRO A 320 24.58 4.23 -1.79
CA PRO A 320 24.73 2.78 -1.63
C PRO A 320 24.00 2.17 -0.41
N ARG A 321 23.20 2.97 0.31
CA ARG A 321 22.28 2.69 1.42
C ARG A 321 21.50 1.38 1.31
N GLN A 322 21.41 0.78 0.13
CA GLN A 322 20.60 -0.40 -0.14
C GLN A 322 21.13 -1.33 -1.25
N PHE A 323 22.32 -1.10 -1.85
CA PHE A 323 22.79 -1.86 -3.04
C PHE A 323 21.70 -2.02 -4.11
N GLY A 324 20.96 -0.96 -4.44
CA GLY A 324 19.87 -1.03 -5.42
C GLY A 324 18.54 -1.62 -4.90
N LEU A 325 18.41 -1.80 -3.58
CA LEU A 325 17.20 -2.32 -2.93
C LEU A 325 16.37 -1.25 -2.20
N HIS A 326 16.45 0.02 -2.57
CA HIS A 326 15.44 1.06 -2.29
C HIS A 326 14.46 0.83 -1.10
N TYR A 327 14.94 0.65 0.14
CA TYR A 327 14.16 0.41 1.36
C TYR A 327 13.89 1.69 2.15
N LEU A 328 14.72 2.74 2.00
CA LEU A 328 14.56 3.99 2.74
C LEU A 328 13.49 4.86 2.05
N GLN A 329 12.48 5.23 2.82
CA GLN A 329 11.31 5.94 2.33
C GLN A 329 11.26 7.36 2.86
N VAL A 330 10.53 8.22 2.16
CA VAL A 330 9.99 9.43 2.80
C VAL A 330 8.94 8.96 3.79
N ALA A 331 8.95 9.47 5.02
CA ALA A 331 7.85 9.28 5.95
C ALA A 331 7.62 10.51 6.81
N GLN A 332 6.38 10.97 6.84
CA GLN A 332 5.93 12.10 7.63
C GLN A 332 4.47 11.91 8.03
N SER A 333 4.11 12.39 9.22
CA SER A 333 2.76 12.25 9.74
C SER A 333 2.22 13.59 10.18
N VAL A 334 0.94 13.84 9.89
CA VAL A 334 0.14 14.83 10.59
C VAL A 334 -0.78 14.08 11.53
N LEU A 335 -0.51 14.23 12.82
CA LEU A 335 -1.40 13.75 13.86
C LEU A 335 -2.55 14.74 14.04
N PRO A 336 -3.74 14.25 14.44
CA PRO A 336 -4.82 15.13 14.82
C PRO A 336 -4.40 16.00 16.03
N PRO A 337 -4.67 17.33 16.04
CA PRO A 337 -4.40 18.20 17.19
C PRO A 337 -5.25 17.97 18.46
N ARG A 338 -5.58 16.71 18.77
CA ARG A 338 -6.15 16.32 20.08
C ARG A 338 -5.15 15.55 20.95
N VAL A 339 -3.95 15.27 20.42
CA VAL A 339 -2.91 14.52 21.14
C VAL A 339 -1.54 15.20 21.10
N LEU A 340 -1.42 16.30 20.35
CA LEU A 340 -0.29 17.20 20.40
C LEU A 340 -0.80 18.60 20.71
N GLU A 341 -0.38 19.16 21.84
CA GLU A 341 -0.30 20.62 22.07
C GLU A 341 0.76 21.28 21.14
N ALA A 342 1.30 20.55 20.16
CA ALA A 342 2.46 20.96 19.40
C ALA A 342 2.07 21.85 18.21
N SER A 343 1.99 23.14 18.49
CA SER A 343 2.21 24.20 17.51
C SER A 343 3.68 24.27 17.04
N GLN A 344 4.41 23.14 17.03
CA GLN A 344 5.86 23.08 16.77
C GLN A 344 6.24 21.85 15.97
N PHE A 345 6.99 22.07 14.90
CA PHE A 345 7.65 21.06 14.08
C PHE A 345 8.45 20.08 14.95
N GLN A 346 8.17 18.77 14.84
CA GLN A 346 8.90 17.73 15.55
C GLN A 346 9.61 16.77 14.59
N VAL A 347 10.79 16.31 15.01
CA VAL A 347 11.57 15.29 14.28
C VAL A 347 11.80 14.11 15.21
N SER A 348 11.34 12.92 14.82
CA SER A 348 11.58 11.69 15.57
C SER A 348 12.63 10.82 14.89
N ARG A 349 13.72 10.50 15.62
CA ARG A 349 14.76 9.57 15.16
C ARG A 349 14.43 8.11 15.47
N GLN A 350 13.18 7.82 15.86
CA GLN A 350 12.70 6.44 15.97
C GLN A 350 12.98 5.72 14.64
N LEU A 351 13.64 4.55 14.71
CA LEU A 351 13.66 3.63 13.58
C LEU A 351 12.21 3.22 13.35
N GLY A 352 11.59 3.64 12.25
CA GLY A 352 10.19 3.39 11.88
C GLY A 352 10.07 2.36 10.75
N SER A 353 8.96 1.64 10.67
CA SER A 353 8.68 0.69 9.59
C SER A 353 7.29 0.92 9.02
N ILE A 354 7.11 0.73 7.71
CA ILE A 354 5.79 0.75 7.06
C ILE A 354 4.79 -0.22 7.74
N MET A 355 5.29 -1.32 8.31
CA MET A 355 4.48 -2.30 9.06
C MET A 355 3.88 -1.70 10.33
N ASP A 356 4.47 -0.66 10.89
CA ASP A 356 3.99 0.00 12.10
C ASP A 356 2.65 0.68 11.90
N LEU A 357 2.35 1.07 10.66
CA LEU A 357 1.09 1.70 10.31
C LEU A 357 -0.09 0.75 10.54
N PHE A 358 0.12 -0.56 10.42
CA PHE A 358 -0.86 -1.57 10.83
C PHE A 358 -1.18 -1.46 12.32
N THR A 359 -0.19 -1.69 13.18
CA THR A 359 -0.38 -1.77 14.64
C THR A 359 -0.77 -0.43 15.25
N THR A 360 -0.22 0.66 14.72
CA THR A 360 -0.56 2.03 15.14
C THR A 360 -2.00 2.38 14.77
N SER A 361 -2.47 2.01 13.57
CA SER A 361 -3.86 2.23 13.15
C SER A 361 -4.85 1.43 14.00
N LEU A 362 -4.52 0.18 14.33
CA LEU A 362 -5.32 -0.60 15.29
C LEU A 362 -5.37 0.06 16.67
N SER A 363 -4.23 0.55 17.16
CA SER A 363 -4.15 1.22 18.46
C SER A 363 -4.98 2.52 18.48
N LEU A 364 -4.97 3.30 17.39
CA LEU A 364 -5.84 4.48 17.22
C LEU A 364 -7.32 4.11 17.29
N ALA A 365 -7.69 2.98 16.71
CA ALA A 365 -9.05 2.43 16.73
C ALA A 365 -9.44 1.75 18.07
N GLY A 366 -8.53 1.71 19.05
CA GLY A 366 -8.76 1.00 20.32
C GLY A 366 -8.76 -0.53 20.18
N LEU A 367 -8.10 -1.06 19.15
CA LEU A 367 -8.00 -2.49 18.85
C LEU A 367 -6.59 -3.01 19.15
N ASN A 368 -6.51 -4.29 19.51
CA ASN A 368 -5.24 -5.01 19.63
C ASN A 368 -4.91 -5.73 18.31
N PRO A 369 -3.62 -5.86 17.96
CA PRO A 369 -3.21 -6.71 16.84
C PRO A 369 -3.54 -8.19 17.10
N PRO A 370 -3.61 -9.03 16.05
CA PRO A 370 -3.83 -10.47 16.20
C PRO A 370 -2.78 -11.11 17.12
N SER A 371 -3.23 -11.96 18.05
CA SER A 371 -2.36 -12.63 19.04
C SER A 371 -1.99 -14.07 18.67
N ASP A 372 -2.56 -14.60 17.59
CA ASP A 372 -2.34 -15.96 17.07
C ASP A 372 -1.12 -16.07 16.14
N ARG A 373 -0.45 -14.95 15.86
CA ARG A 373 0.66 -14.85 14.91
C ARG A 373 1.65 -13.77 15.34
N VAL A 374 2.87 -13.86 14.82
CA VAL A 374 3.86 -12.79 14.97
C VAL A 374 3.42 -11.56 14.18
N ILE A 375 3.45 -10.39 14.82
CA ILE A 375 3.24 -9.09 14.20
C ILE A 375 4.54 -8.32 14.34
N ASP A 376 5.12 -7.91 13.22
CA ASP A 376 6.41 -7.22 13.18
C ASP A 376 6.24 -5.70 13.38
N GLY A 377 5.10 -5.14 12.99
CA GLY A 377 4.75 -3.73 13.18
C GLY A 377 4.53 -3.37 14.65
N LEU A 378 5.14 -2.27 15.10
CA LEU A 378 4.99 -1.76 16.48
C LEU A 378 4.00 -0.61 16.55
N ASN A 379 3.46 -0.36 17.75
CA ASN A 379 2.65 0.82 18.02
C ASN A 379 3.53 2.06 18.15
N LEU A 380 3.42 3.01 17.22
CA LEU A 380 4.16 4.28 17.23
C LEU A 380 3.45 5.39 18.01
N LEU A 381 2.28 5.17 18.61
CA LEU A 381 1.61 6.19 19.42
C LEU A 381 2.50 6.70 20.57
N PRO A 382 3.20 5.87 21.37
CA PRO A 382 4.12 6.40 22.38
C PRO A 382 5.21 7.30 21.80
N THR A 383 5.75 6.96 20.62
CA THR A 383 6.73 7.80 19.91
C THR A 383 6.11 9.14 19.49
N MET A 384 4.94 9.09 18.85
CA MET A 384 4.27 10.25 18.29
C MET A 384 3.70 11.20 19.34
N LEU A 385 3.26 10.67 20.49
CA LEU A 385 2.53 11.44 21.51
C LEU A 385 3.42 11.84 22.69
N GLN A 386 4.45 11.04 22.99
CA GLN A 386 5.28 11.19 24.18
C GLN A 386 6.77 11.33 23.85
N GLY A 387 7.15 11.25 22.57
CA GLY A 387 8.56 11.27 22.15
C GLY A 387 9.33 10.02 22.54
N HIS A 388 8.65 8.91 22.86
CA HIS A 388 9.30 7.67 23.28
C HIS A 388 10.10 7.04 22.12
N VAL A 389 11.32 6.57 22.41
CA VAL A 389 12.17 5.87 21.45
C VAL A 389 12.28 4.41 21.86
N MET A 390 11.87 3.51 20.96
CA MET A 390 11.97 2.08 21.11
C MET A 390 13.23 1.56 20.42
N ASP A 391 14.08 0.85 21.17
CA ASP A 391 15.20 0.10 20.60
C ASP A 391 14.66 -1.15 19.90
N ARG A 392 14.69 -1.13 18.56
CA ARG A 392 14.03 -2.11 17.70
C ARG A 392 14.87 -2.40 16.45
N PRO A 393 14.87 -3.64 15.95
CA PRO A 393 15.55 -3.96 14.70
C PRO A 393 14.72 -3.53 13.48
N ILE A 394 15.42 -3.24 12.38
CA ILE A 394 14.84 -3.22 11.03
C ILE A 394 15.48 -4.35 10.23
N PHE A 395 14.66 -5.30 9.76
CA PHE A 395 15.10 -6.44 8.95
C PHE A 395 14.89 -6.14 7.47
N TYR A 396 15.94 -6.31 6.65
CA TYR A 396 15.90 -6.03 5.21
C TYR A 396 15.89 -7.34 4.44
N TYR A 397 14.73 -7.74 3.93
CA TYR A 397 14.56 -8.96 3.14
C TYR A 397 14.54 -8.67 1.65
N ARG A 398 15.30 -9.48 0.88
CA ARG A 398 15.18 -9.60 -0.57
C ARG A 398 14.69 -11.00 -0.88
N GLY A 399 13.49 -11.15 -1.44
CA GLY A 399 12.86 -12.48 -1.58
C GLY A 399 12.88 -13.29 -0.28
N ASN A 400 13.45 -14.49 -0.33
CA ASN A 400 13.58 -15.40 0.82
C ASN A 400 14.85 -15.16 1.69
N THR A 401 15.64 -14.12 1.45
CA THR A 401 16.95 -13.92 2.07
C THR A 401 16.96 -12.67 2.96
N LEU A 402 17.37 -12.82 4.22
CA LEU A 402 17.63 -11.70 5.12
C LEU A 402 18.98 -11.08 4.74
N MET A 403 18.94 -9.96 4.03
CA MET A 403 20.14 -9.32 3.49
C MET A 403 20.90 -8.52 4.54
N ALA A 404 20.16 -7.82 5.40
CA ALA A 404 20.74 -6.91 6.38
C ALA A 404 19.84 -6.73 7.61
N VAL A 405 20.42 -6.20 8.69
CA VAL A 405 19.70 -5.75 9.89
C VAL A 405 20.27 -4.43 10.38
N THR A 406 19.40 -3.48 10.72
CA THR A 406 19.76 -2.25 11.43
C THR A 406 19.34 -2.34 12.88
N LEU A 407 20.23 -2.00 13.81
CA LEU A 407 19.93 -1.82 15.24
C LEU A 407 20.66 -0.57 15.74
N GLY A 408 19.90 0.38 16.29
CA GLY A 408 20.42 1.70 16.63
C GLY A 408 21.01 2.41 15.41
N GLN A 409 22.29 2.78 15.47
CA GLN A 409 23.01 3.44 14.37
C GLN A 409 23.75 2.47 13.45
N TYR A 410 23.77 1.18 13.77
CA TYR A 410 24.57 0.20 13.05
C TYR A 410 23.72 -0.65 12.13
N LYS A 411 24.23 -0.90 10.93
CA LYS A 411 23.62 -1.78 9.95
C LYS A 411 24.62 -2.85 9.53
N ALA A 412 24.26 -4.11 9.74
CA ALA A 412 25.05 -5.27 9.36
C ALA A 412 24.48 -5.90 8.09
N HIS A 413 25.33 -6.14 7.12
CA HIS A 413 25.01 -6.82 5.87
C HIS A 413 25.53 -8.26 5.91
N PHE A 414 24.60 -9.20 5.86
CA PHE A 414 24.89 -10.63 5.78
C PHE A 414 24.96 -11.10 4.32
N TRP A 415 24.33 -10.35 3.41
CA TRP A 415 24.39 -10.57 1.96
C TRP A 415 24.42 -9.23 1.24
N THR A 416 25.15 -9.16 0.13
CA THR A 416 25.18 -7.98 -0.76
C THR A 416 24.89 -8.38 -2.19
N TRP A 417 24.03 -7.61 -2.87
CA TRP A 417 23.73 -7.82 -4.28
C TRP A 417 23.01 -6.62 -4.89
N THR A 418 23.47 -6.12 -6.03
CA THR A 418 22.73 -5.17 -6.87
C THR A 418 21.82 -5.93 -7.83
N ASN A 419 22.35 -6.32 -8.98
CA ASN A 419 21.74 -7.12 -10.03
C ASN A 419 22.80 -8.02 -10.67
N SER A 420 22.39 -8.98 -11.48
CA SER A 420 23.35 -9.86 -12.16
C SER A 420 24.21 -9.09 -13.17
N TRP A 421 25.42 -9.60 -13.43
CA TRP A 421 26.25 -9.12 -14.54
C TRP A 421 25.56 -9.17 -15.90
N GLU A 422 24.63 -10.11 -16.10
CA GLU A 422 23.82 -10.18 -17.32
C GLU A 422 22.91 -8.96 -17.46
N GLU A 423 22.13 -8.65 -16.42
CA GLU A 423 21.24 -7.48 -16.38
C GLU A 423 22.04 -6.18 -16.52
N PHE A 424 23.18 -6.06 -15.81
CA PHE A 424 24.03 -4.88 -15.90
C PHE A 424 24.60 -4.66 -17.31
N ARG A 425 25.04 -5.72 -18.00
CA ARG A 425 25.50 -5.63 -19.39
C ARG A 425 24.38 -5.29 -20.38
N GLN A 426 23.13 -5.55 -20.02
CA GLN A 426 21.94 -5.13 -20.80
C GLN A 426 21.54 -3.67 -20.53
N GLY A 427 22.29 -2.96 -19.67
CA GLY A 427 22.06 -1.54 -19.36
C GLY A 427 21.15 -1.30 -18.15
N ILE A 428 20.77 -2.35 -17.41
CA ILE A 428 20.00 -2.20 -16.17
C ILE A 428 21.00 -1.87 -15.05
N ASP A 429 20.94 -0.66 -14.52
CA ASP A 429 21.79 -0.24 -13.40
C ASP A 429 20.92 0.28 -12.26
N PHE A 430 20.95 -0.44 -11.13
CA PHE A 430 20.24 -0.03 -9.92
C PHE A 430 21.00 1.02 -9.10
N CYS A 431 22.26 1.29 -9.42
CA CYS A 431 23.13 2.21 -8.69
C CYS A 431 23.90 3.12 -9.67
N PRO A 432 23.22 3.84 -10.58
CA PRO A 432 23.88 4.63 -11.61
C PRO A 432 24.89 5.61 -11.01
N GLY A 433 26.10 5.65 -11.56
CA GLY A 433 27.17 6.54 -11.08
C GLY A 433 27.71 6.21 -9.69
N GLN A 434 27.44 5.01 -9.15
CA GLN A 434 27.90 4.57 -7.85
C GLN A 434 28.57 3.21 -7.89
N ASN A 435 29.70 3.12 -7.20
CA ASN A 435 30.40 1.87 -7.00
C ASN A 435 31.16 1.95 -5.67
N VAL A 436 30.80 1.09 -4.72
CA VAL A 436 31.53 0.90 -3.47
C VAL A 436 32.19 -0.48 -3.52
N SER A 437 33.52 -0.48 -3.50
CA SER A 437 34.31 -1.72 -3.64
C SER A 437 33.96 -2.74 -2.56
N GLY A 438 33.71 -3.99 -2.96
CA GLY A 438 33.32 -5.08 -2.06
C GLY A 438 31.91 -4.97 -1.46
N VAL A 439 31.15 -3.95 -1.84
CA VAL A 439 29.83 -3.61 -1.29
C VAL A 439 28.80 -3.72 -2.43
N THR A 440 28.86 -2.86 -3.44
CA THR A 440 27.94 -2.90 -4.59
C THR A 440 28.35 -3.96 -5.61
N THR A 441 27.95 -5.22 -5.38
CA THR A 441 28.39 -6.38 -6.16
C THR A 441 27.32 -6.88 -7.13
N HIS A 442 27.73 -7.24 -8.35
CA HIS A 442 26.84 -7.86 -9.36
C HIS A 442 26.72 -9.38 -9.22
N SER A 443 27.44 -9.94 -8.25
CA SER A 443 27.28 -11.30 -7.74
C SER A 443 26.57 -11.24 -6.40
N GLN A 444 25.80 -12.29 -6.07
CA GLN A 444 25.29 -12.48 -4.72
C GLN A 444 26.47 -12.87 -3.83
N GLU A 445 26.94 -11.94 -2.99
CA GLU A 445 28.05 -12.19 -2.07
C GLU A 445 27.51 -12.47 -0.66
N GLU A 446 28.06 -13.50 -0.04
CA GLU A 446 27.73 -13.94 1.31
C GLU A 446 28.72 -13.35 2.31
N HIS A 447 28.19 -12.76 3.38
CA HIS A 447 28.94 -12.16 4.49
C HIS A 447 28.38 -12.64 5.84
N THR A 448 27.85 -13.85 5.91
CA THR A 448 27.17 -14.38 7.11
C THR A 448 28.12 -14.52 8.29
N GLU A 449 29.35 -14.98 8.05
CA GLU A 449 30.41 -15.15 9.07
C GLU A 449 31.06 -13.83 9.48
N LEU A 450 31.24 -12.90 8.54
CA LEU A 450 31.84 -11.58 8.76
C LEU A 450 30.99 -10.49 8.09
N PRO A 451 29.87 -10.09 8.72
CA PRO A 451 28.96 -9.11 8.13
C PRO A 451 29.64 -7.78 7.87
N LEU A 452 29.33 -7.11 6.76
CA LEU A 452 29.79 -5.74 6.53
C LEU A 452 28.96 -4.79 7.41
N ILE A 453 29.59 -4.15 8.39
CA ILE A 453 28.90 -3.24 9.32
C ILE A 453 29.19 -1.79 8.97
N PHE A 454 28.14 -0.97 8.94
CA PHE A 454 28.23 0.48 8.72
C PHE A 454 27.60 1.23 9.89
N HIS A 455 28.12 2.42 10.18
CA HIS A 455 27.51 3.36 11.13
C HIS A 455 26.73 4.44 10.37
N LEU A 456 25.40 4.30 10.28
CA LEU A 456 24.51 5.11 9.44
C LEU A 456 24.50 6.61 9.78
N GLY A 457 24.79 6.98 11.03
CA GLY A 457 24.89 8.39 11.41
C GLY A 457 26.14 9.12 10.89
N ARG A 458 27.23 8.39 10.63
CA ARG A 458 28.53 8.95 10.15
C ARG A 458 28.73 8.67 8.67
N ASP A 459 28.29 7.49 8.25
CA ASP A 459 28.31 7.04 6.87
C ASP A 459 26.88 6.69 6.43
N PRO A 460 26.04 7.70 6.18
CA PRO A 460 24.68 7.49 5.72
C PRO A 460 24.61 6.89 4.32
N GLY A 461 25.73 6.70 3.62
CA GLY A 461 25.81 6.20 2.25
C GLY A 461 26.34 4.77 2.13
N ASP A 462 26.57 4.04 3.21
CA ASP A 462 27.16 2.69 3.23
C ASP A 462 28.44 2.60 2.37
N ARG A 463 29.35 3.59 2.49
CA ARG A 463 30.58 3.70 1.69
C ARG A 463 31.82 3.12 2.37
N PHE A 464 31.85 3.14 3.69
CA PHE A 464 33.03 2.84 4.50
C PHE A 464 32.67 1.78 5.54
N PRO A 465 32.80 0.47 5.21
CA PRO A 465 32.61 -0.59 6.18
C PRO A 465 33.56 -0.40 7.38
N LEU A 466 33.07 -0.68 8.58
CA LEU A 466 33.89 -0.72 9.78
C LEU A 466 34.98 -1.80 9.63
N SER A 467 36.17 -1.53 10.17
CA SER A 467 37.23 -2.53 10.23
C SER A 467 36.82 -3.69 11.13
N PHE A 468 36.92 -4.92 10.62
CA PHE A 468 36.63 -6.16 11.37
C PHE A 468 37.41 -6.28 12.69
N ALA A 469 38.59 -5.66 12.76
CA ALA A 469 39.46 -5.67 13.93
C ALA A 469 39.16 -4.56 14.95
N SER A 470 38.21 -3.65 14.66
CA SER A 470 37.89 -2.54 15.55
C SER A 470 36.95 -2.98 16.69
N ASP A 471 37.13 -2.39 17.87
CA ASP A 471 36.24 -2.61 19.02
C ASP A 471 34.78 -2.22 18.69
N GLU A 472 34.59 -1.17 17.87
CA GLU A 472 33.27 -0.73 17.43
C GLU A 472 32.55 -1.80 16.58
N TYR A 473 33.29 -2.48 15.69
CA TYR A 473 32.75 -3.58 14.92
C TYR A 473 32.32 -4.74 15.81
N GLN A 474 33.17 -5.12 16.77
CA GLN A 474 32.89 -6.23 17.69
C GLN A 474 31.70 -5.92 18.60
N ASP A 475 31.58 -4.70 19.12
CA ASP A 475 30.42 -4.25 19.89
C ASP A 475 29.13 -4.29 19.05
N ALA A 476 29.14 -3.69 17.85
CA ALA A 476 27.98 -3.69 16.97
C ALA A 476 27.54 -5.11 16.58
N LEU A 477 28.49 -5.99 16.23
CA LEU A 477 28.21 -7.38 15.90
C LEU A 477 27.62 -8.14 17.10
N SER A 478 28.18 -7.96 18.30
CA SER A 478 27.70 -8.62 19.53
C SER A 478 26.25 -8.24 19.89
N ARG A 479 25.82 -7.04 19.50
CA ARG A 479 24.44 -6.55 19.71
C ARG A 479 23.47 -7.01 18.61
N ILE A 480 23.91 -7.02 17.35
CA ILE A 480 23.04 -7.36 16.20
C ILE A 480 22.81 -8.87 16.10
N THR A 481 23.85 -9.69 16.30
CA THR A 481 23.78 -11.15 16.11
C THR A 481 22.70 -11.82 16.95
N PRO A 482 22.52 -11.54 18.26
CA PRO A 482 21.44 -12.12 19.05
C PRO A 482 20.04 -11.79 18.52
N VAL A 483 19.84 -10.56 18.02
CA VAL A 483 18.56 -10.13 17.46
C VAL A 483 18.25 -10.86 16.16
N VAL A 484 19.26 -11.06 15.30
CA VAL A 484 19.14 -11.84 14.07
C VAL A 484 18.82 -13.29 14.37
N GLN A 485 19.56 -13.92 15.29
CA GLN A 485 19.35 -15.30 15.71
C GLN A 485 17.95 -15.49 16.28
N GLN A 486 17.51 -14.61 17.19
CA GLN A 486 16.17 -14.68 17.78
C GLN A 486 15.07 -14.57 16.72
N HIS A 487 15.23 -13.63 15.77
CA HIS A 487 14.30 -13.49 14.66
C HIS A 487 14.25 -14.77 13.80
N GLN A 488 15.41 -15.32 13.41
CA GLN A 488 15.49 -16.53 12.60
C GLN A 488 14.93 -17.77 13.31
N MET A 489 15.21 -17.95 14.61
CA MET A 489 14.68 -19.07 15.40
C MET A 489 13.16 -19.02 15.55
N SER A 490 12.58 -17.81 15.63
CA SER A 490 11.14 -17.62 15.75
C SER A 490 10.41 -17.52 14.40
N LEU A 491 11.15 -17.44 13.29
CA LEU A 491 10.59 -17.27 11.97
C LEU A 491 10.07 -18.60 11.40
N VAL A 492 8.74 -18.67 11.26
CA VAL A 492 8.08 -19.64 10.38
C VAL A 492 7.71 -18.93 9.08
N PRO A 493 8.39 -19.21 7.95
CA PRO A 493 8.06 -18.61 6.66
C PRO A 493 6.64 -18.99 6.21
N GLY A 494 5.90 -18.02 5.67
CA GLY A 494 4.63 -18.28 4.99
C GLY A 494 4.85 -19.00 3.66
N GLN A 495 3.79 -19.61 3.10
CA GLN A 495 3.90 -20.23 1.78
C GLN A 495 4.11 -19.15 0.70
N PRO A 496 5.13 -19.27 -0.16
CA PRO A 496 5.46 -18.26 -1.17
C PRO A 496 4.36 -18.18 -2.23
N GLN A 497 3.70 -17.04 -2.31
CA GLN A 497 2.61 -16.77 -3.25
C GLN A 497 3.12 -16.37 -4.64
N LEU A 498 4.41 -16.02 -4.76
CA LEU A 498 4.98 -15.41 -5.96
C LEU A 498 5.85 -16.39 -6.78
N ASN A 499 5.57 -17.69 -6.67
CA ASN A 499 6.32 -18.72 -7.40
C ASN A 499 5.75 -19.03 -8.79
N VAL A 500 4.45 -18.86 -9.01
CA VAL A 500 3.74 -19.42 -10.16
C VAL A 500 3.07 -18.33 -10.98
N CYS A 501 3.37 -18.31 -12.29
CA CYS A 501 2.71 -17.48 -13.28
C CYS A 501 1.96 -18.33 -14.31
N ASN A 502 0.84 -17.84 -14.82
CA ASN A 502 0.05 -18.43 -15.89
C ASN A 502 -0.59 -17.34 -16.74
N GLN A 503 -0.33 -17.32 -18.05
CA GLN A 503 -0.91 -16.33 -18.95
C GLN A 503 -2.46 -16.39 -19.00
N ALA A 504 -3.06 -17.54 -18.74
CA ALA A 504 -4.51 -17.73 -18.79
C ALA A 504 -5.27 -16.88 -17.75
N VAL A 505 -4.63 -16.50 -16.63
CA VAL A 505 -5.31 -15.70 -15.59
C VAL A 505 -5.42 -14.21 -15.94
N MET A 506 -4.76 -13.75 -17.00
CA MET A 506 -4.89 -12.36 -17.47
C MET A 506 -6.27 -12.10 -18.10
N ILE A 507 -6.92 -13.13 -18.64
CA ILE A 507 -8.11 -13.04 -19.51
C ILE A 507 -9.43 -13.29 -18.74
N GLN A 508 -9.37 -13.98 -17.59
CA GLN A 508 -10.54 -14.50 -16.89
C GLN A 508 -11.54 -13.43 -16.41
N SER A 509 -11.10 -12.21 -16.10
CA SER A 509 -12.00 -11.17 -15.59
C SER A 509 -12.90 -10.54 -16.66
N CYS A 510 -12.61 -10.73 -17.96
CA CYS A 510 -13.25 -9.95 -19.02
C CYS A 510 -14.09 -10.76 -20.02
N CYS A 511 -13.78 -12.03 -20.25
CA CYS A 511 -14.48 -12.80 -21.28
C CYS A 511 -15.92 -13.13 -20.91
N LEU A 512 -16.27 -13.34 -19.63
CA LEU A 512 -17.63 -13.76 -19.29
C LEU A 512 -18.70 -12.72 -19.69
N LYS A 513 -18.58 -11.44 -19.32
CA LYS A 513 -19.65 -10.46 -19.62
C LYS A 513 -19.70 -10.04 -21.10
N LYS A 514 -18.54 -9.79 -21.75
CA LYS A 514 -18.51 -9.30 -23.15
C LYS A 514 -18.83 -10.40 -24.16
N VAL A 515 -18.33 -11.62 -23.96
CA VAL A 515 -18.63 -12.76 -24.85
C VAL A 515 -20.08 -13.22 -24.68
N LEU A 516 -20.60 -13.30 -23.44
CA LEU A 516 -22.03 -13.58 -23.26
C LEU A 516 -22.91 -12.44 -23.80
N GLY A 517 -22.56 -11.16 -23.57
CA GLY A 517 -23.36 -10.03 -24.03
C GLY A 517 -23.48 -9.91 -25.56
N LEU A 518 -22.38 -10.13 -26.30
CA LEU A 518 -22.38 -10.03 -27.76
C LEU A 518 -23.00 -11.24 -28.47
N HIS A 519 -22.88 -12.46 -27.92
CA HIS A 519 -23.52 -13.63 -28.52
C HIS A 519 -25.00 -13.77 -28.15
N ILE A 520 -25.43 -13.35 -26.96
CA ILE A 520 -26.84 -13.47 -26.55
C ILE A 520 -27.71 -12.40 -27.21
N ALA A 521 -27.22 -11.17 -27.35
CA ALA A 521 -27.96 -10.10 -28.03
C ALA A 521 -28.18 -10.38 -29.53
N GLY A 522 -27.27 -11.10 -30.18
CA GLY A 522 -27.39 -11.47 -31.60
C GLY A 522 -28.31 -12.67 -31.88
N ILE A 523 -28.61 -13.50 -30.87
CA ILE A 523 -29.40 -14.74 -31.05
C ILE A 523 -30.87 -14.53 -30.64
N LEU A 524 -31.20 -13.59 -29.75
CA LEU A 524 -32.54 -13.48 -29.16
C LEU A 524 -32.97 -12.00 -28.94
N GLU A 525 -33.29 -11.29 -30.01
CA GLU A 525 -34.00 -10.00 -29.91
C GLU A 525 -35.45 -10.23 -29.42
N GLY A 526 -35.83 -9.59 -28.30
CA GLY A 526 -37.24 -9.43 -27.89
C GLY A 526 -37.76 -10.26 -26.71
N MET A 527 -36.92 -10.88 -25.88
CA MET A 527 -37.37 -11.70 -24.73
C MET A 527 -37.00 -11.11 -23.35
N GLU A 528 -37.92 -11.15 -22.39
CA GLU A 528 -37.64 -10.88 -20.96
C GLU A 528 -36.82 -12.03 -20.36
N MET A 529 -35.72 -11.71 -19.68
CA MET A 529 -34.77 -12.69 -19.13
C MET A 529 -34.46 -12.44 -17.66
N ALA A 530 -34.29 -13.53 -16.90
CA ALA A 530 -33.66 -13.52 -15.59
C ALA A 530 -32.30 -14.23 -15.68
N VAL A 531 -31.24 -13.55 -15.24
CA VAL A 531 -29.84 -14.02 -15.30
C VAL A 531 -29.30 -14.17 -13.88
N SER A 532 -28.76 -15.34 -13.55
CA SER A 532 -28.00 -15.57 -12.30
C SER A 532 -26.58 -16.04 -12.62
N VAL A 533 -25.60 -15.48 -11.90
CA VAL A 533 -24.17 -15.77 -12.10
C VAL A 533 -23.60 -16.42 -10.85
N HIS A 534 -23.03 -17.62 -10.99
CA HIS A 534 -22.39 -18.35 -9.89
C HIS A 534 -21.03 -18.89 -10.35
N SER A 535 -19.94 -18.44 -9.71
CA SER A 535 -18.59 -19.05 -9.77
C SER A 535 -18.23 -19.79 -11.07
N GLY A 536 -18.12 -19.07 -12.20
CA GLY A 536 -17.70 -19.62 -13.50
C GLY A 536 -18.81 -20.21 -14.37
N GLN A 537 -20.06 -20.20 -13.89
CA GLN A 537 -21.25 -20.63 -14.60
C GLN A 537 -22.29 -19.50 -14.66
N VAL A 538 -22.92 -19.32 -15.83
CA VAL A 538 -24.04 -18.40 -16.02
C VAL A 538 -25.28 -19.21 -16.35
N ASP A 539 -26.32 -19.03 -15.54
CA ASP A 539 -27.63 -19.64 -15.75
C ASP A 539 -28.59 -18.57 -16.28
N ILE A 540 -29.16 -18.81 -17.46
CA ILE A 540 -30.16 -17.93 -18.08
C ILE A 540 -31.48 -18.69 -18.14
N SER A 541 -32.52 -18.07 -17.61
CA SER A 541 -33.89 -18.56 -17.73
C SER A 541 -34.70 -17.60 -18.60
N THR A 542 -35.28 -18.14 -19.67
CA THR A 542 -36.17 -17.42 -20.59
C THR A 542 -37.42 -18.26 -20.91
N LEU A 543 -38.50 -17.59 -21.30
CA LEU A 543 -39.75 -18.20 -21.75
C LEU A 543 -39.79 -18.19 -23.28
N VAL A 544 -39.65 -19.37 -23.89
CA VAL A 544 -39.87 -19.55 -25.34
C VAL A 544 -41.17 -20.33 -25.52
N SER A 545 -42.18 -19.74 -26.15
CA SER A 545 -43.45 -20.40 -26.49
C SER A 545 -44.03 -21.22 -25.33
N SER A 546 -44.21 -20.57 -24.17
CA SER A 546 -44.82 -21.16 -22.95
C SER A 546 -43.98 -22.22 -22.22
N THR A 547 -42.71 -22.47 -22.63
CA THR A 547 -41.82 -23.44 -21.98
C THR A 547 -40.62 -22.73 -21.35
N LYS A 548 -40.31 -23.03 -20.07
CA LYS A 548 -39.10 -22.54 -19.41
C LYS A 548 -37.89 -23.31 -19.94
N VAL A 549 -36.93 -22.61 -20.54
CA VAL A 549 -35.66 -23.18 -20.99
C VAL A 549 -34.55 -22.66 -20.09
N LYS A 550 -33.70 -23.58 -19.59
CA LYS A 550 -32.49 -23.22 -18.85
C LYS A 550 -31.28 -23.37 -19.76
N ILE A 551 -30.57 -22.27 -19.98
CA ILE A 551 -29.31 -22.25 -20.71
C ILE A 551 -28.20 -22.12 -19.67
N SER A 552 -27.31 -23.11 -19.61
CA SER A 552 -26.14 -23.11 -18.74
C SER A 552 -24.89 -22.88 -19.59
N VAL A 553 -24.15 -21.82 -19.29
CA VAL A 553 -22.89 -21.51 -19.96
C VAL A 553 -21.75 -21.76 -18.99
N LEU A 554 -20.83 -22.65 -19.36
CA LEU A 554 -19.63 -22.97 -18.57
C LEU A 554 -18.37 -22.57 -19.36
N CYS A 555 -17.51 -21.77 -18.74
CA CYS A 555 -16.22 -21.41 -19.34
C CYS A 555 -15.09 -22.17 -18.61
N GLN A 556 -14.37 -23.03 -19.34
CA GLN A 556 -13.15 -23.68 -18.88
C GLN A 556 -12.00 -23.34 -19.83
N GLY A 557 -11.02 -22.56 -19.34
CA GLY A 557 -9.89 -22.11 -20.16
C GLY A 557 -10.35 -21.19 -21.29
N ALA A 558 -10.00 -21.54 -22.54
CA ALA A 558 -10.41 -20.82 -23.76
C ALA A 558 -11.72 -21.36 -24.38
N ASN A 559 -12.30 -22.42 -23.82
CA ASN A 559 -13.47 -23.10 -24.38
C ASN A 559 -14.76 -22.62 -23.71
N ILE A 560 -15.83 -22.53 -24.50
CA ILE A 560 -17.18 -22.18 -24.07
C ILE A 560 -18.08 -23.40 -24.29
N TYR A 561 -18.65 -23.93 -23.21
CA TYR A 561 -19.59 -25.05 -23.26
C TYR A 561 -21.01 -24.55 -23.05
N LEU A 562 -21.91 -24.90 -23.98
CA LEU A 562 -23.32 -24.51 -23.97
C LEU A 562 -24.19 -25.74 -23.69
N GLY A 563 -24.87 -25.74 -22.53
CA GLY A 563 -25.89 -26.72 -22.19
C GLY A 563 -27.29 -26.11 -22.32
N ILE A 564 -28.12 -26.65 -23.22
CA ILE A 564 -29.53 -26.29 -23.34
C ILE A 564 -30.35 -27.50 -22.89
N SER A 565 -31.17 -27.34 -21.85
CA SER A 565 -32.05 -28.41 -21.40
C SER A 565 -33.46 -27.91 -21.03
N PRO A 566 -34.51 -28.65 -21.42
CA PRO A 566 -35.86 -28.45 -20.90
C PRO A 566 -36.09 -29.11 -19.52
N HIS A 567 -35.13 -29.89 -18.98
CA HIS A 567 -35.25 -30.65 -17.72
C HIS A 567 -33.92 -30.74 -16.91
N PRO A 568 -33.95 -31.01 -15.59
CA PRO A 568 -32.83 -30.73 -14.66
C PRO A 568 -31.55 -31.59 -14.78
N HIS A 569 -31.39 -32.41 -15.82
CA HIS A 569 -30.16 -33.18 -16.05
C HIS A 569 -29.44 -32.71 -17.33
N VAL A 570 -28.18 -32.32 -17.18
CA VAL A 570 -27.35 -31.70 -18.24
C VAL A 570 -26.44 -32.76 -18.86
N ASN A 571 -26.53 -32.96 -20.18
CA ASN A 571 -25.48 -33.57 -20.98
C ASN A 571 -24.78 -32.46 -21.77
N PHE A 572 -23.47 -32.34 -21.61
CA PHE A 572 -22.64 -31.40 -22.36
C PHE A 572 -22.23 -32.06 -23.69
N LEU A 573 -22.45 -31.37 -24.81
CA LEU A 573 -21.84 -31.71 -26.10
C LEU A 573 -20.68 -30.74 -26.34
N GLU A 574 -19.59 -31.24 -26.93
CA GLU A 574 -18.36 -30.48 -27.24
C GLU A 574 -18.59 -29.30 -28.19
#